data_AF-A0A959T8G2-F1
#
_entry.id   AF-A0A959T8G2-F1
#
_cell.length_a   1.000
_cell.length_b   1.000
_cell.length_c   1.000
_cell.angle_alpha   90.00
_cell.angle_beta   90.00
_cell.angle_gamma   90.00
#
_symmetry.space_group_name_H-M   'P 1'
#
loop_
_entity.id
_entity.type
_entity.pdbx_description
1 polymer ?
#
loop_
_entity_poly.entity_id
_entity_poly.type
_entity_poly.pdbx_seq_one_letter_code
_entity_poly.pdbx_strand_id
1 'polypeptide(L)'
;MIDAPEAILKCNNKVYLAEVLAAAGIPTPGTMIVHADNRDQVVERLGLPVVLKLPDSTFSVGVTKASTARELNEKLDAILEESDLAIAQEYIPTDYDWRIGVLDGKPLYACKY
;
A
#
# COMPACT_ATOMS: atom_id res chain seq x y z
N MET A 1 12.36 -24.40 8.60
CA MET A 1 11.90 -23.77 7.34
C MET A 1 11.81 -22.28 7.60
N ILE A 2 12.46 -21.45 6.79
CA ILE A 2 12.37 -19.98 6.88
C ILE A 2 11.35 -19.57 5.81
N ASP A 3 10.13 -19.22 6.25
CA ASP A 3 8.91 -19.00 5.46
C ASP A 3 8.48 -20.11 4.49
N ALA A 4 7.16 -20.29 4.34
CA ALA A 4 6.62 -21.25 3.37
C ALA A 4 6.68 -20.65 1.95
N PRO A 5 6.96 -21.44 0.89
CA PRO A 5 6.99 -20.95 -0.49
C PRO A 5 5.72 -20.20 -0.90
N GLU A 6 4.55 -20.66 -0.45
CA GLU A 6 3.26 -20.02 -0.71
C GLU A 6 3.17 -18.63 -0.03
N ALA A 7 3.76 -18.48 1.15
CA ALA A 7 3.81 -17.21 1.87
C ALA A 7 4.69 -16.19 1.13
N ILE A 8 5.82 -16.64 0.57
CA ILE A 8 6.73 -15.81 -0.22
C ILE A 8 6.04 -15.26 -1.48
N LEU A 9 5.24 -16.09 -2.16
CA LEU A 9 4.48 -15.63 -3.33
C LEU A 9 3.40 -14.62 -2.93
N LYS A 10 2.68 -14.89 -1.85
CA LYS A 10 1.59 -14.03 -1.36
C LYS A 10 2.08 -12.67 -0.84
N CYS A 11 3.21 -12.62 -0.15
CA CYS A 11 3.71 -11.38 0.44
C CYS A 11 4.26 -10.39 -0.59
N ASN A 12 4.51 -10.84 -1.83
CA ASN A 12 4.91 -9.96 -2.94
C ASN A 12 3.73 -9.18 -3.55
N ASN A 13 2.48 -9.56 -3.25
CA ASN A 13 1.30 -8.90 -3.77
C ASN A 13 0.70 -7.93 -2.73
N LYS A 14 0.82 -6.62 -3.00
CA LYS A 14 0.32 -5.57 -2.11
C LYS A 14 -1.21 -5.52 -2.01
N VAL A 15 -1.91 -5.95 -3.06
CA VAL A 15 -3.39 -6.05 -3.05
C VAL A 15 -3.81 -7.14 -2.07
N TYR A 16 -3.23 -8.34 -2.22
CA TYR A 16 -3.51 -9.47 -1.33
C TYR A 16 -3.20 -9.13 0.13
N LEU A 17 -2.06 -8.47 0.39
CA LEU A 17 -1.71 -8.06 1.75
C LEU A 17 -2.74 -7.08 2.34
N ALA A 18 -3.19 -6.09 1.58
CA ALA A 18 -4.20 -5.13 2.04
C ALA A 18 -5.53 -5.83 2.39
N GLU A 19 -5.98 -6.77 1.56
CA GLU A 19 -7.20 -7.55 1.80
C GLU A 19 -7.09 -8.43 3.04
N VAL A 20 -5.97 -9.13 3.22
CA VAL A 20 -5.75 -10.01 4.38
C VAL A 20 -5.68 -9.22 5.69
N LEU A 21 -5.00 -8.07 5.71
CA LEU A 21 -4.92 -7.22 6.90
C LEU A 21 -6.30 -6.68 7.29
N ALA A 22 -7.08 -6.22 6.30
CA ALA A 22 -8.44 -5.75 6.52
C ALA A 22 -9.35 -6.88 7.04
N ALA A 23 -9.31 -8.06 6.43
CA ALA A 23 -10.09 -9.22 6.85
C ALA A 23 -9.73 -9.70 8.26
N ALA A 24 -8.46 -9.56 8.65
CA ALA A 24 -7.98 -9.88 9.99
C ALA A 24 -8.25 -8.78 11.04
N GLY A 25 -8.83 -7.64 10.64
CA GLY A 25 -9.10 -6.52 11.55
C GLY A 25 -7.83 -5.84 12.08
N ILE A 26 -6.71 -5.98 11.37
CA ILE A 26 -5.45 -5.34 11.77
C ILE A 26 -5.52 -3.85 11.41
N PRO A 27 -5.25 -2.92 12.35
CA PRO A 27 -5.23 -1.51 12.05
C PRO A 27 -4.18 -1.18 10.99
N THR A 28 -4.63 -0.60 9.89
CA THR A 28 -3.79 -0.10 8.80
C THR A 28 -4.33 1.24 8.32
N PRO A 29 -3.50 2.10 7.69
CA PRO A 29 -4.01 3.29 7.00
C PRO A 29 -5.10 2.92 6.00
N GLY A 30 -6.08 3.81 5.81
CA GLY A 30 -7.15 3.59 4.84
C GLY A 30 -6.57 3.22 3.49
N THR A 31 -6.96 2.07 2.93
CA THR A 31 -6.38 1.54 1.68
C THR A 31 -7.51 1.14 0.74
N MET A 32 -7.39 1.54 -0.52
CA MET A 32 -8.35 1.28 -1.59
C MET A 32 -7.62 0.74 -2.81
N ILE A 33 -8.17 -0.33 -3.39
CA ILE A 33 -7.76 -0.82 -4.71
C ILE A 33 -8.50 0.00 -5.76
N VAL A 34 -7.74 0.63 -6.65
CA VAL A 34 -8.24 1.60 -7.63
C VAL A 34 -8.15 1.00 -9.03
N HIS A 35 -9.23 1.12 -9.79
CA HIS A 35 -9.33 0.82 -11.21
C HIS A 35 -10.06 1.97 -11.92
N ALA A 36 -10.13 1.93 -13.24
CA ALA A 36 -10.68 3.02 -14.05
C ALA A 36 -12.09 3.48 -13.59
N ASP A 37 -12.97 2.55 -13.23
CA ASP A 37 -14.36 2.86 -12.88
C ASP A 37 -14.57 3.38 -11.44
N ASN A 38 -13.57 3.26 -10.55
CA ASN A 38 -13.73 3.63 -9.13
C ASN A 38 -12.80 4.74 -8.67
N ARG A 39 -11.90 5.23 -9.53
CA ARG A 39 -10.88 6.25 -9.21
C ARG A 39 -11.43 7.54 -8.62
N ASP A 40 -12.62 7.94 -9.02
CA ASP A 40 -13.24 9.19 -8.55
C ASP A 40 -13.64 9.11 -7.06
N GLN A 41 -13.74 7.90 -6.50
CA GLN A 41 -14.10 7.68 -5.10
C GLN A 41 -12.89 7.82 -4.16
N VAL A 42 -11.66 7.92 -4.69
CA VAL A 42 -10.44 7.93 -3.87
C VAL A 42 -10.43 9.11 -2.91
N VAL A 43 -10.76 10.31 -3.38
CA VAL A 43 -10.76 11.54 -2.55
C VAL A 43 -11.85 11.47 -1.49
N GLU A 44 -13.03 10.97 -1.83
CA GLU A 44 -14.15 10.83 -0.90
C GLU A 44 -13.82 9.83 0.23
N ARG A 45 -13.16 8.71 -0.10
CA ARG A 45 -12.89 7.64 0.86
C ARG A 45 -11.63 7.84 1.70
N LEU A 46 -10.57 8.39 1.11
CA LEU A 46 -9.24 8.46 1.73
C LEU A 46 -8.79 9.90 2.04
N GLY A 47 -9.44 10.91 1.46
CA GLY A 47 -8.98 12.29 1.53
C GLY A 47 -7.66 12.53 0.79
N LEU A 48 -7.06 13.69 1.07
CA LEU A 48 -5.75 14.08 0.56
C LEU A 48 -4.88 14.60 1.72
N PRO A 49 -3.55 14.40 1.67
CA PRO A 49 -2.80 13.72 0.61
C PRO A 49 -2.97 12.20 0.64
N VAL A 50 -2.77 11.56 -0.52
CA VAL A 50 -2.85 10.10 -0.69
C VAL A 50 -1.56 9.57 -1.30
N VAL A 51 -1.17 8.35 -0.93
CA VAL A 51 -0.03 7.62 -1.48
C VAL A 51 -0.53 6.61 -2.49
N LEU A 52 -0.05 6.70 -3.73
CA LEU A 52 -0.33 5.75 -4.81
C LEU A 52 0.83 4.77 -4.96
N LYS A 53 0.51 3.49 -5.14
CA LYS A 53 1.48 2.40 -5.30
C LYS A 53 1.09 1.49 -6.45
N LEU A 54 2.08 1.04 -7.22
CA LEU A 54 1.91 -0.07 -8.16
C LEU A 54 1.67 -1.39 -7.40
N PRO A 55 0.81 -2.30 -7.91
CA PRO A 55 0.52 -3.57 -7.27
C PRO A 55 1.76 -4.44 -7.10
N ASP A 56 2.57 -4.60 -8.18
CA ASP A 56 3.66 -5.59 -8.22
C ASP A 56 5.08 -4.99 -8.22
N SER A 57 5.24 -3.72 -7.84
CA SER A 57 6.58 -3.10 -7.80
C SER A 57 7.40 -3.46 -6.56
N THR A 58 8.73 -3.56 -6.71
CA THR A 58 9.70 -3.73 -5.63
C THR A 58 10.56 -2.47 -5.44
N PHE A 59 11.16 -2.29 -4.25
CA PHE A 59 12.13 -1.21 -3.92
C PHE A 59 11.66 0.25 -4.11
N SER A 60 10.44 0.59 -3.68
CA SER A 60 9.86 1.96 -3.74
C SER A 60 9.73 2.55 -5.15
N VAL A 61 10.05 1.79 -6.20
CA VAL A 61 9.73 2.14 -7.58
C VAL A 61 8.21 2.13 -7.70
N GLY A 62 7.62 3.25 -8.13
CA GLY A 62 6.17 3.39 -8.26
C GLY A 62 5.41 3.70 -6.97
N VAL A 63 6.05 4.33 -5.97
CA VAL A 63 5.34 4.96 -4.83
C VAL A 63 5.35 6.48 -5.02
N THR A 64 4.18 7.10 -5.11
CA THR A 64 4.06 8.55 -5.31
C THR A 64 3.00 9.17 -4.39
N LYS A 65 3.26 10.35 -3.84
CA LYS A 65 2.30 11.10 -3.01
C LYS A 65 1.54 12.12 -3.85
N ALA A 66 0.22 12.08 -3.89
CA ALA A 66 -0.63 13.10 -4.50
C ALA A 66 -1.23 13.98 -3.40
N SER A 67 -1.02 15.30 -3.49
CA SER A 67 -1.53 16.25 -2.49
C SER A 67 -2.73 17.05 -3.00
N THR A 68 -3.04 16.96 -4.29
CA THR A 68 -4.20 17.63 -4.91
C THR A 68 -4.96 16.64 -5.80
N ALA A 69 -6.24 16.92 -6.07
CA ALA A 69 -7.05 16.11 -6.97
C ALA A 69 -6.46 16.06 -8.39
N ARG A 70 -5.83 17.15 -8.85
CA ARG A 70 -5.15 17.19 -10.14
C ARG A 70 -3.95 16.23 -10.17
N GLU A 71 -3.07 16.32 -9.18
CA GLU A 71 -1.92 15.41 -9.07
C GLU A 71 -2.34 13.95 -8.93
N LEU A 72 -3.44 13.69 -8.20
CA LEU A 72 -4.00 12.36 -8.06
C LEU A 72 -4.40 11.79 -9.42
N ASN A 73 -5.13 12.57 -10.22
CA ASN A 73 -5.57 12.13 -11.54
C ASN A 73 -4.39 11.89 -12.49
N GLU A 74 -3.46 12.83 -12.58
CA GLU A 74 -2.26 12.69 -13.42
C GLU A 74 -1.46 11.42 -13.08
N LYS A 75 -1.34 11.10 -11.78
CA LYS A 75 -0.59 9.91 -11.34
C LYS A 75 -1.36 8.61 -11.52
N LEU A 76 -2.68 8.64 -11.32
CA LEU A 76 -3.52 7.49 -11.59
C LEU A 76 -3.56 7.17 -13.09
N ASP A 77 -3.57 8.18 -13.96
CA ASP A 77 -3.46 7.99 -15.42
C ASP A 77 -2.18 7.23 -15.76
N ALA A 78 -1.02 7.73 -15.28
CA ALA A 78 0.26 7.09 -15.53
C ALA A 78 0.35 5.65 -14.98
N ILE A 79 -0.20 5.38 -13.80
CA ILE A 79 -0.22 4.03 -13.23
C ILE A 79 -1.15 3.11 -14.03
N LEU A 80 -2.34 3.60 -14.39
CA LEU A 80 -3.36 2.80 -15.06
C LEU A 80 -3.07 2.55 -16.55
N GLU A 81 -2.13 3.30 -17.14
CA GLU A 81 -1.55 2.98 -18.45
C GLU A 81 -0.63 1.75 -18.40
N GLU A 82 0.07 1.53 -17.28
CA GLU A 82 1.01 0.41 -17.12
C GLU A 82 0.40 -0.80 -16.41
N SER A 83 -0.69 -0.62 -15.65
CA SER A 83 -1.33 -1.67 -14.84
C SER A 83 -2.85 -1.49 -14.76
N ASP A 84 -3.62 -2.57 -14.77
CA ASP A 84 -5.08 -2.48 -14.61
C ASP A 84 -5.51 -1.98 -13.22
N LEU A 85 -4.61 -2.02 -12.23
CA LEU A 85 -4.89 -1.70 -10.83
C LEU A 85 -3.84 -0.76 -10.25
N ALA A 86 -4.29 0.14 -9.38
CA ALA A 86 -3.45 0.94 -8.50
C ALA A 86 -3.86 0.70 -7.03
N ILE A 87 -2.95 0.96 -6.10
CA ILE A 87 -3.25 0.96 -4.67
C ILE A 87 -3.17 2.39 -4.18
N ALA A 88 -4.30 2.93 -3.74
CA ALA A 88 -4.36 4.22 -3.04
C ALA A 88 -4.41 3.98 -1.54
N GLN A 89 -3.57 4.69 -0.79
CA GLN A 89 -3.47 4.58 0.66
C GLN A 89 -3.42 5.97 1.29
N GLU A 90 -4.21 6.17 2.34
CA GLU A 90 -4.19 7.35 3.19
C GLU A 90 -2.75 7.67 3.64
N TYR A 91 -2.36 8.94 3.48
CA TYR A 91 -1.07 9.39 4.00
C TYR A 91 -1.18 9.69 5.50
N ILE A 92 -0.44 8.92 6.30
CA ILE A 92 -0.32 9.17 7.75
C ILE A 92 0.94 10.00 7.99
N PRO A 93 0.83 11.29 8.37
CA PRO A 93 1.98 12.06 8.79
C PRO A 93 2.52 11.51 10.10
N THR A 94 3.79 11.13 10.12
CA THR A 94 4.47 10.66 11.32
C THR A 94 5.91 11.17 11.33
N ASP A 95 6.42 11.50 12.51
CA ASP A 95 7.82 11.89 12.70
C ASP A 95 8.77 10.70 12.64
N TYR A 96 8.22 9.48 12.74
CA TYR A 96 8.97 8.24 12.69
C TYR A 96 8.07 7.05 12.36
N ASP A 97 8.65 5.97 11.85
CA ASP A 97 7.97 4.69 11.73
C ASP A 97 8.73 3.56 12.44
N TRP A 98 8.00 2.48 12.75
CA TRP A 98 8.55 1.33 13.45
C TRP A 98 8.68 0.15 12.51
N ARG A 99 9.81 -0.55 12.60
CA ARG A 99 10.00 -1.86 11.99
C ARG A 99 10.30 -2.91 13.04
N ILE A 100 9.44 -3.93 13.10
CA ILE A 100 9.58 -5.06 14.00
C ILE A 100 10.01 -6.28 13.20
N GLY A 101 11.20 -6.81 13.49
CA GLY A 101 11.66 -8.08 12.93
C GLY A 101 11.17 -9.23 13.80
N VAL A 102 10.60 -10.28 13.20
CA VAL A 102 10.15 -11.49 13.90
C VAL A 102 10.85 -12.69 13.30
N LEU A 103 11.38 -13.58 14.15
CA LEU A 103 12.00 -14.84 13.74
C LEU A 103 11.57 -15.95 14.69
N ASP A 104 11.17 -17.09 14.15
CA ASP A 104 10.67 -18.24 14.92
C ASP A 104 9.53 -17.85 15.90
N GLY A 105 8.61 -17.00 15.41
CA GLY A 105 7.49 -16.47 16.19
C GLY A 105 7.87 -15.50 17.32
N LYS A 106 9.14 -15.12 17.45
CA LYS A 106 9.63 -14.23 18.52
C LYS A 106 10.10 -12.89 17.93
N PRO A 107 9.76 -11.74 18.56
CA PRO A 107 10.33 -10.45 18.19
C PRO A 107 11.86 -10.50 18.34
N LEU A 108 12.56 -10.17 17.27
CA LEU A 108 14.02 -10.15 17.20
C LEU A 108 14.57 -8.74 17.40
N TYR A 109 13.93 -7.73 16.80
CA TYR A 109 14.31 -6.32 16.94
C TYR A 109 13.13 -5.37 16.75
N ALA A 110 13.27 -4.16 17.26
CA ALA A 110 12.41 -3.01 16.96
C ALA A 110 13.31 -1.81 16.58
N CYS A 111 13.12 -1.29 15.37
CA CYS A 111 13.83 -0.12 14.87
C CYS A 111 12.86 1.04 14.67
N LYS A 112 13.27 2.23 15.11
CA LYS A 112 12.57 3.50 14.88
C LYS A 112 13.44 4.35 13.96
N TYR A 113 12.89 4.84 12.86
CA TYR A 113 13.56 5.76 11.94
C TYR A 113 12.62 6.82 11.41
#